data_AF-A0A560H2W2-F1
#
_entry.id   AF-A0A560H2W2-F1
#
_cell.length_a   1.000
_cell.length_b   1.000
_cell.length_c   1.000
_cell.angle_alpha   90.00
_cell.angle_beta   90.00
_cell.angle_gamma   90.00
#
_symmetry.space_group_name_H-M   'P 1'
#
loop_
_entity.id
_entity.type
_entity.pdbx_description
1 polymer ?
#
loop_
_entity_poly.entity_id
_entity_poly.type
_entity_poly.pdbx_seq_one_letter_code
_entity_poly.pdbx_strand_id
1 'polypeptide(L)'
;MSETYVSMKIREAMAQAQGSRAQAQRILMAWALADEQLMRGLCKPFLKGITGAAIERAYRGTGAAPSLAPAGAAAAGGVPRRAPAPQRLTQAQLDAIVARMGGTRLANQPPILNGAPPPKTDGTVKQAASVKALAAAFHRKKF
;
A
#
# COMPACT_ATOMS: atom_id res chain seq x y z
N MET A 1 28.41 24.13 -0.45
CA MET A 1 28.43 23.72 0.97
C MET A 1 27.23 22.85 1.35
N SER A 2 25.98 23.20 1.01
CA SER A 2 24.79 22.45 1.46
C SER A 2 24.73 21.00 0.96
N GLU A 3 25.18 20.72 -0.26
CA GLU A 3 25.06 19.37 -0.86
C GLU A 3 25.98 18.34 -0.19
N THR A 4 27.23 18.74 0.09
CA THR A 4 28.19 17.92 0.84
C THR A 4 27.68 17.59 2.25
N TYR A 5 27.06 18.57 2.92
CA TYR A 5 26.49 18.39 4.25
C TYR A 5 25.32 17.39 4.24
N VAL A 6 24.40 17.52 3.29
CA VAL A 6 23.27 16.59 3.11
C VAL A 6 23.76 15.17 2.84
N SER A 7 24.74 14.97 1.94
CA SER A 7 25.30 13.64 1.65
C SER A 7 26.00 13.02 2.85
N MET A 8 26.66 13.82 3.69
CA MET A 8 27.26 13.35 4.94
C MET A 8 26.18 12.87 5.93
N LYS A 9 25.15 13.67 6.16
CA LYS A 9 24.04 13.31 7.07
C LYS A 9 23.24 12.09 6.60
N ILE A 10 23.08 11.90 5.28
CA ILE A 10 22.47 10.68 4.74
C ILE A 10 23.32 9.45 5.08
N ARG A 11 24.65 9.54 4.96
CA ARG A 11 25.55 8.43 5.32
C ARG A 11 25.52 8.13 6.82
N GLU A 12 25.50 9.16 7.67
CA GLU A 12 25.33 9.01 9.12
C GLU A 12 24.00 8.33 9.47
N ALA A 13 22.90 8.76 8.85
CA ALA A 13 21.59 8.14 9.06
C ALA A 13 21.56 6.67 8.62
N MET A 14 22.20 6.35 7.49
CA MET A 14 22.33 4.97 6.99
C MET A 14 23.17 4.09 7.93
N ALA A 15 24.23 4.64 8.51
CA ALA A 15 25.05 3.95 9.50
C ALA A 15 24.26 3.67 10.78
N GLN A 16 23.51 4.66 11.29
CA GLN A 16 22.67 4.48 12.48
C GLN A 16 21.51 3.51 12.26
N ALA A 17 20.97 3.48 11.04
CA ALA A 17 19.89 2.57 10.65
C ALA A 17 20.36 1.13 10.35
N GLN A 18 21.65 0.83 10.52
CA GLN A 18 22.24 -0.48 10.24
C GLN A 18 21.90 -0.99 8.81
N GLY A 19 21.92 -0.08 7.83
CA GLY A 19 21.59 -0.40 6.43
C GLY A 19 20.10 -0.47 6.09
N SER A 20 19.19 -0.34 7.07
CA SER A 20 17.74 -0.29 6.81
C SER A 20 17.34 1.07 6.23
N ARG A 21 17.00 1.11 4.94
CA ARG A 21 16.58 2.34 4.24
C ARG A 21 15.35 2.99 4.90
N ALA A 22 14.38 2.19 5.34
CA ALA A 22 13.16 2.70 5.96
C ALA A 22 13.42 3.34 7.33
N GLN A 23 14.39 2.81 8.10
CA GLN A 23 14.80 3.43 9.36
C GLN A 23 15.66 4.66 9.13
N ALA A 24 16.60 4.62 8.16
CA ALA A 24 17.41 5.76 7.78
C ALA A 24 16.55 6.96 7.38
N GLN A 25 15.48 6.71 6.62
CA GLN A 25 14.50 7.75 6.26
C GLN A 25 13.83 8.37 7.49
N ARG A 26 13.39 7.55 8.45
CA ARG A 26 12.77 8.07 9.69
C ARG A 26 13.75 8.91 10.52
N ILE A 27 14.99 8.44 10.66
CA ILE A 27 16.06 9.16 11.36
C ILE A 27 16.35 10.50 10.66
N LEU A 28 16.50 10.48 9.33
CA LEU A 28 16.77 11.69 8.55
C LEU A 28 15.62 12.71 8.64
N MET A 29 14.36 12.25 8.68
CA MET A 29 13.21 13.12 8.90
C MET A 29 13.25 13.76 10.29
N ALA A 30 13.55 13.00 11.34
CA ALA A 30 13.68 13.54 12.69
C ALA A 30 14.80 14.60 12.78
N TRP A 31 15.94 14.36 12.13
CA TRP A 31 17.04 15.32 12.09
C TRP A 31 16.71 16.57 11.29
N ALA A 32 16.02 16.43 10.15
CA ALA A 32 15.60 17.58 9.35
C ALA A 32 14.63 18.50 10.09
N LEU A 33 13.82 17.97 11.01
CA LEU A 33 12.95 18.81 11.86
C LEU A 33 13.73 19.62 12.90
N ALA A 34 14.89 19.12 13.35
CA ALA A 34 15.74 19.79 14.32
C ALA A 34 16.77 20.74 13.68
N ASP A 35 17.17 20.49 12.44
CA ASP A 35 18.18 21.26 11.70
C ASP A 35 17.59 21.85 10.41
N GLU A 36 17.34 23.15 10.44
CA GLU A 36 16.76 23.89 9.31
C GLU A 36 17.67 23.89 8.07
N GLN A 37 19.00 23.85 8.24
CA GLN A 37 19.94 23.82 7.11
C GLN A 37 19.86 22.47 6.38
N LEU A 38 19.73 21.37 7.12
CA LEU A 38 19.51 20.05 6.56
C LEU A 38 18.18 19.98 5.80
N MET A 39 17.10 20.51 6.39
CA MET A 39 15.79 20.56 5.73
C MET A 39 15.82 21.36 4.43
N ARG A 40 16.39 22.58 4.47
CA ARG A 40 16.52 23.42 3.27
C ARG A 40 17.36 22.73 2.19
N GLY A 41 18.44 22.05 2.58
CA GLY A 41 19.28 21.27 1.67
C GLY A 41 18.51 20.14 0.97
N LEU A 42 17.70 19.38 1.72
CA LEU A 42 16.88 18.29 1.18
C LEU A 42 15.73 18.79 0.28
N CYS A 43 15.13 19.94 0.60
CA CYS A 43 14.00 20.48 -0.15
C CYS A 43 14.41 21.23 -1.43
N LYS A 44 15.64 21.75 -1.51
CA LYS A 44 16.13 22.57 -2.63
C LYS A 44 15.86 22.01 -4.03
N PRO A 45 16.14 20.73 -4.35
CA PRO A 45 15.88 20.19 -5.70
C PRO A 45 14.38 20.03 -6.01
N PHE A 46 13.51 19.97 -5.00
CA PHE A 46 12.07 19.76 -5.18
C PHE A 46 11.25 21.05 -5.14
N LEU A 47 11.90 22.17 -4.82
CA LEU A 47 11.22 23.43 -4.51
C LEU A 47 10.37 23.94 -5.69
N LYS A 48 10.88 23.83 -6.93
CA LYS A 48 10.16 24.21 -8.16
C LYS A 48 8.84 23.46 -8.32
N GLY A 49 8.83 22.16 -8.06
CA GLY A 49 7.63 21.32 -8.18
C GLY A 49 6.61 21.62 -7.09
N ILE A 50 7.09 21.80 -5.85
CA ILE A 50 6.25 22.15 -4.70
C ILE A 50 5.57 23.50 -4.93
N THR A 51 6.31 24.52 -5.36
CA THR A 51 5.75 25.85 -5.61
C THR A 51 4.79 25.86 -6.78
N GLY A 52 5.11 25.16 -7.88
CA GLY A 52 4.20 25.04 -9.03
C GLY A 52 2.87 24.38 -8.64
N ALA A 53 2.93 23.25 -7.93
CA ALA A 53 1.73 22.56 -7.47
C ALA A 53 0.90 23.40 -6.47
N ALA A 54 1.55 24.19 -5.62
CA ALA A 54 0.87 25.09 -4.70
C ALA A 54 0.15 26.23 -5.43
N ILE A 55 0.79 26.82 -6.44
CA ILE A 55 0.20 27.89 -7.27
C ILE A 55 -0.98 27.35 -8.09
N GLU A 56 -0.83 26.22 -8.77
CA GLU A 56 -1.91 25.56 -9.51
C GLU A 56 -3.13 25.27 -8.62
N ARG A 57 -2.90 24.83 -7.38
CA ARG A 57 -3.97 24.61 -6.40
C ARG A 57 -4.66 25.92 -6.02
N ALA A 58 -3.91 27.00 -5.86
CA ALA A 58 -4.46 28.32 -5.56
C ALA A 58 -5.34 28.84 -6.72
N TYR A 59 -4.90 28.63 -7.97
CA TYR A 59 -5.66 29.02 -9.16
C TYR A 59 -6.93 28.20 -9.38
N ARG A 60 -6.91 26.88 -9.09
CA ARG A 60 -8.08 26.01 -9.31
C ARG A 60 -9.25 26.22 -8.35
N GLY A 61 -9.08 27.01 -7.29
CA GLY A 61 -10.05 27.07 -6.21
C GLY A 61 -10.01 25.80 -5.37
N THR A 62 -9.90 25.97 -4.06
CA THR A 62 -9.55 24.93 -3.08
C THR A 62 -10.44 23.69 -3.06
N GLY A 63 -9.85 22.52 -2.78
CA GLY A 63 -10.61 21.36 -2.30
C GLY A 63 -9.81 20.08 -2.05
N ALA A 64 -8.72 19.82 -2.77
CA ALA A 64 -7.98 18.56 -2.59
C ALA A 64 -6.59 18.81 -2.00
N ALA A 65 -6.45 18.53 -0.71
CA ALA A 65 -5.15 18.22 -0.12
C ALA A 65 -4.49 17.08 -0.93
N PRO A 66 -3.16 17.06 -1.08
CA PRO A 66 -2.50 15.99 -1.79
C PRO A 66 -2.69 14.71 -0.96
N SER A 67 -3.53 13.81 -1.45
CA SER A 67 -3.44 12.42 -1.02
C SER A 67 -2.08 11.93 -1.50
N LEU A 68 -1.13 11.77 -0.57
CA LEU A 68 0.09 11.01 -0.77
C LEU A 68 -0.29 9.52 -0.91
N ALA A 69 -1.09 9.20 -1.93
CA ALA A 69 -1.28 7.83 -2.35
C ALA A 69 0.09 7.34 -2.87
N PRO A 70 0.57 6.16 -2.43
CA PRO A 70 1.81 5.63 -2.95
C PRO A 70 1.67 5.48 -4.46
N ALA A 71 2.64 6.01 -5.21
CA ALA A 71 2.75 5.86 -6.65
C ALA A 71 2.88 4.36 -6.98
N GLY A 72 1.73 3.72 -7.19
CA GLY A 72 1.57 2.36 -7.65
C GLY A 72 0.53 2.34 -8.75
N ALA A 73 1.00 2.06 -9.97
CA ALA A 73 0.23 1.73 -11.16
C ALA A 73 -0.52 2.87 -11.88
N ALA A 74 0.17 3.54 -12.80
CA ALA A 74 -0.48 4.14 -13.97
C ALA A 74 0.47 4.15 -15.18
N ALA A 75 0.67 2.98 -15.80
CA ALA A 75 1.12 2.87 -17.18
C ALA A 75 0.75 1.49 -17.74
N ALA A 76 -0.50 1.33 -18.18
CA ALA A 76 -0.89 0.39 -19.23
C ALA A 76 -2.28 0.80 -19.74
N GLY A 77 -2.34 1.24 -20.99
CA GLY A 77 -3.62 1.40 -21.69
C GLY A 77 -4.33 0.06 -21.82
N GLY A 78 -5.66 0.07 -21.71
CA GLY A 78 -6.46 -1.12 -21.99
C GLY A 78 -7.82 -1.14 -21.30
N VAL A 79 -8.85 -0.79 -22.07
CA VAL A 79 -10.30 -1.04 -21.88
C VAL A 79 -11.00 -0.26 -20.75
N PRO A 80 -12.12 0.45 -21.03
CA PRO A 80 -12.93 1.05 -19.96
C PRO A 80 -13.56 -0.08 -19.13
N ARG A 81 -12.97 -0.35 -17.96
CA ARG A 81 -13.60 -1.18 -16.94
C ARG A 81 -14.78 -0.38 -16.38
N ARG A 82 -15.98 -0.64 -16.92
CA ARG A 82 -17.24 -0.18 -16.34
C ARG A 82 -17.21 -0.52 -14.85
N ALA A 83 -17.31 0.51 -13.99
CA ALA A 83 -17.46 0.30 -12.56
C ALA A 83 -18.64 -0.65 -12.33
N PRO A 84 -18.50 -1.73 -11.54
CA PRO A 84 -19.68 -2.46 -11.10
C PRO A 84 -20.54 -1.45 -10.31
N ALA A 85 -21.77 -1.23 -10.78
CA ALA A 85 -22.76 -0.49 -10.03
C ALA A 85 -22.79 -1.00 -8.58
N PRO A 86 -23.07 -0.14 -7.57
CA PRO A 86 -23.21 -0.60 -6.19
C PRO A 86 -24.31 -1.64 -6.17
N GLN A 87 -23.93 -2.92 -6.02
CA GLN A 87 -24.88 -4.00 -5.84
C GLN A 87 -25.59 -3.70 -4.53
N ARG A 88 -26.86 -3.28 -4.61
CA ARG A 88 -27.71 -3.17 -3.44
C ARG A 88 -27.83 -4.57 -2.85
N LEU A 89 -27.12 -4.80 -1.75
CA LEU A 89 -27.20 -6.04 -0.99
C LEU A 89 -28.67 -6.23 -0.58
N THR A 90 -29.20 -7.42 -0.82
CA THR A 90 -30.56 -7.73 -0.37
C THR A 90 -30.58 -7.78 1.16
N GLN A 91 -31.74 -7.54 1.77
CA GLN A 91 -31.87 -7.58 3.23
C GLN A 91 -31.34 -8.90 3.82
N ALA A 92 -31.61 -10.02 3.15
CA ALA A 92 -31.10 -11.33 3.54
C ALA A 92 -29.56 -11.43 3.52
N GLN A 93 -28.89 -10.72 2.61
CA GLN A 93 -27.42 -10.67 2.56
C GLN A 93 -26.85 -9.80 3.69
N LEU A 94 -27.55 -8.72 4.06
CA LEU A 94 -27.17 -7.89 5.20
C LEU A 94 -27.30 -8.68 6.52
N ASP A 95 -28.40 -9.42 6.70
CA ASP A 95 -28.60 -10.27 7.88
C ASP A 95 -27.53 -11.37 8.00
N ALA A 96 -27.13 -11.99 6.88
CA ALA A 96 -26.05 -12.97 6.87
C ALA A 96 -24.68 -12.35 7.25
N ILE A 97 -24.42 -11.10 6.87
CA ILE A 97 -23.19 -10.38 7.23
C ILE A 97 -23.20 -10.00 8.72
N VAL A 98 -24.34 -9.53 9.24
CA VAL A 98 -24.50 -9.16 10.66
C VAL A 98 -24.38 -10.40 11.55
N ALA A 99 -24.99 -11.52 11.17
CA ALA A 99 -24.84 -12.79 11.89
C ALA A 99 -23.38 -13.26 11.95
N ARG A 100 -22.62 -13.05 10.87
CA ARG A 100 -21.19 -13.38 10.79
C ARG A 100 -20.30 -12.43 11.59
N MET A 101 -20.70 -11.18 11.80
CA MET A 101 -19.96 -10.23 12.63
C MET A 101 -20.35 -10.29 14.12
N GLY A 102 -21.61 -10.62 14.42
CA GLY A 102 -22.14 -10.72 15.78
C GLY A 102 -21.72 -11.98 16.53
N GLY A 103 -21.21 -13.01 15.83
CA GLY A 103 -20.74 -14.25 16.43
C GLY A 103 -19.30 -14.56 16.03
N THR A 104 -18.36 -14.43 16.97
CA THR A 104 -17.00 -15.04 16.99
C THR A 104 -15.83 -14.29 16.34
N ARG A 105 -15.18 -13.40 17.12
CA ARG A 105 -13.70 -13.31 17.18
C ARG A 105 -13.15 -13.00 18.59
N LEU A 106 -13.92 -13.28 19.64
CA LEU A 106 -13.45 -13.38 21.02
C LEU A 106 -14.14 -14.59 21.64
N ALA A 107 -13.46 -15.75 21.68
CA ALA A 107 -13.67 -16.81 22.70
C ALA A 107 -12.98 -18.15 22.41
N ASN A 108 -12.39 -18.43 21.24
CA ASN A 108 -11.78 -19.77 21.03
C ASN A 108 -10.52 -19.77 20.14
N GLN A 109 -9.48 -19.06 20.59
CA GLN A 109 -8.13 -19.25 20.06
C GLN A 109 -7.28 -19.89 21.17
N PRO A 110 -6.96 -21.20 21.12
CA PRO A 110 -5.95 -21.77 21.99
C PRO A 110 -4.55 -21.29 21.54
N PRO A 111 -3.60 -21.11 22.47
CA PRO A 111 -2.27 -20.61 22.17
C PRO A 111 -1.47 -21.72 21.45
N ILE A 112 -1.08 -21.51 20.19
CA ILE A 112 -0.16 -22.42 19.51
C ILE A 112 1.27 -22.08 19.95
N LEU A 113 1.63 -22.67 21.08
CA LEU A 113 2.99 -22.94 21.51
C LEU A 113 3.50 -24.16 20.71
N ASN A 114 4.68 -24.05 20.09
CA ASN A 114 5.51 -25.15 19.54
C ASN A 114 4.90 -26.20 18.57
N GLY A 115 5.30 -26.09 17.30
CA GLY A 115 5.62 -27.17 16.35
C GLY A 115 4.77 -28.45 16.30
N ALA A 116 3.77 -28.51 15.40
CA ALA A 116 3.31 -29.75 14.72
C ALA A 116 2.38 -29.42 13.52
N PRO A 117 2.23 -30.32 12.52
CA PRO A 117 1.78 -30.02 11.14
C PRO A 117 0.26 -29.85 10.96
N PRO A 118 -0.20 -29.20 9.87
CA PRO A 118 -1.59 -28.81 9.69
C PRO A 118 -2.55 -29.98 9.33
N PRO A 119 -3.80 -29.97 9.85
CA PRO A 119 -4.83 -30.94 9.48
C PRO A 119 -5.34 -30.72 8.06
N LYS A 120 -5.61 -31.82 7.36
CA LYS A 120 -6.14 -31.88 5.98
C LYS A 120 -7.68 -31.76 5.98
N THR A 121 -8.23 -31.42 4.81
CA THR A 121 -9.64 -31.49 4.33
C THR A 121 -10.59 -30.41 4.86
N ASP A 122 -10.88 -29.33 4.12
CA ASP A 122 -11.97 -29.27 3.10
C ASP A 122 -11.68 -28.38 1.86
N GLY A 123 -10.42 -27.95 1.68
CA GLY A 123 -10.03 -27.03 0.59
C GLY A 123 -9.86 -27.67 -0.79
N THR A 124 -9.79 -29.00 -0.88
CA THR A 124 -9.29 -29.72 -2.06
C THR A 124 -10.30 -29.82 -3.21
N VAL A 125 -11.61 -29.88 -2.92
CA VAL A 125 -12.64 -29.97 -3.97
C VAL A 125 -12.74 -28.65 -4.75
N LYS A 126 -12.61 -27.51 -4.05
CA LYS A 126 -12.61 -26.17 -4.68
C LYS A 126 -11.34 -25.92 -5.49
N GLN A 127 -10.19 -26.40 -5.03
CA GLN A 127 -8.93 -26.30 -5.77
C GLN A 127 -8.95 -27.15 -7.05
N ALA A 128 -9.48 -28.37 -7.01
CA ALA A 128 -9.61 -29.22 -8.19
C ALA A 128 -10.52 -28.60 -9.27
N ALA A 129 -11.65 -28.00 -8.88
CA ALA A 129 -12.53 -27.27 -9.80
C ALA A 129 -11.83 -26.05 -10.42
N SER A 130 -11.02 -25.34 -9.63
CA SER A 130 -10.24 -24.18 -10.08
C SER A 130 -9.15 -24.57 -11.10
N VAL A 131 -8.47 -25.70 -10.88
CA VAL A 131 -7.43 -26.20 -11.80
C VAL A 131 -8.04 -26.70 -13.11
N LYS A 132 -9.19 -27.39 -13.06
CA LYS A 132 -9.91 -27.85 -14.27
C LYS A 132 -10.38 -26.68 -15.14
N ALA A 133 -10.83 -25.58 -14.52
CA ALA A 133 -11.21 -24.35 -15.24
C ALA A 133 -10.00 -23.66 -15.91
N LEU A 134 -8.85 -23.61 -15.23
CA LEU A 134 -7.59 -23.12 -15.80
C LEU A 134 -7.14 -23.94 -17.01
N ALA A 135 -7.18 -25.28 -16.93
CA ALA A 135 -6.77 -26.16 -18.02
C ALA A 135 -7.64 -25.98 -19.29
N ALA A 136 -8.96 -25.78 -19.12
CA ALA A 136 -9.88 -25.51 -20.24
C ALA A 136 -9.62 -24.16 -20.92
N ALA A 137 -9.19 -23.14 -20.16
CA ALA A 137 -8.86 -21.83 -20.73
C ALA A 137 -7.59 -21.86 -21.60
N PHE A 138 -6.62 -22.72 -21.28
CA PHE A 138 -5.37 -22.83 -22.05
C PHE A 138 -5.49 -23.65 -23.34
N HIS A 139 -6.43 -24.60 -23.43
CA HIS A 139 -6.64 -25.38 -24.67
C HIS A 139 -7.40 -24.62 -25.76
N ARG A 140 -8.06 -23.50 -25.43
CA ARG A 140 -8.81 -22.68 -26.40
C ARG A 140 -7.95 -21.67 -27.17
N LYS A 141 -6.63 -21.66 -26.94
CA LYS A 141 -5.67 -20.81 -27.66
C LYS A 141 -4.75 -21.67 -28.53
N LYS A 142 -5.27 -22.13 -29.65
CA LYS A 142 -4.49 -22.59 -30.81
C LYS A 142 -5.01 -21.77 -32.00
N PHE A 143 -4.11 -20.92 -32.51
CA PHE A 143 -4.14 -20.06 -33.70
C PHE A 143 -5.50 -19.66 -34.28
#